data_AF-A0A1G5YMT5-F1
#
_entry.id   AF-A0A1G5YMT5-F1
#
_cell.length_a   1.000
_cell.length_b   1.000
_cell.length_c   1.000
_cell.angle_alpha   90.00
_cell.angle_beta   90.00
_cell.angle_gamma   90.00
#
_symmetry.space_group_name_H-M   'P 1'
#
loop_
_entity.id
_entity.type
_entity.pdbx_description
1 polymer ?
#
loop_
_entity_poly.entity_id
_entity_poly.type
_entity_poly.pdbx_seq_one_letter_code
_entity_poly.pdbx_strand_id
1 'polypeptide(L)'
;MSSILLNILAIVLYLSFLQHSGEIDLQVQGAKSDKGVVRILIFDSKKGYPDQVQLAVRSFSVPLSERKCKIKISGLKPGKYSIAVFHDEDENGSINTNPFGYPIEKYGFSNNAKAYFGPPDYEKTVFELKDNRKAIVINLR
;
A
#
# COMPACT_ATOMS: atom_id res chain seq x y z
N MET A 1 8.15 -39.62 -29.19
CA MET A 1 6.96 -38.96 -28.61
C MET A 1 7.15 -38.51 -27.14
N SER A 2 8.34 -38.59 -26.55
CA SER A 2 8.53 -38.35 -25.10
C SER A 2 8.95 -36.92 -24.71
N SER A 3 9.65 -36.17 -25.57
CA SER A 3 10.22 -34.85 -25.21
C SER A 3 9.31 -33.66 -25.53
N ILE A 4 8.59 -33.70 -26.65
CA ILE A 4 7.71 -32.60 -27.09
C ILE A 4 6.50 -32.46 -26.14
N LEU A 5 5.87 -33.58 -25.76
CA LEU A 5 4.77 -33.55 -24.80
C LEU A 5 5.22 -33.07 -23.41
N LEU A 6 6.43 -33.44 -22.97
CA LEU A 6 6.97 -32.99 -21.70
C LEU A 6 7.24 -31.47 -21.71
N ASN A 7 7.76 -30.95 -22.82
CA ASN A 7 7.99 -29.51 -22.98
C ASN A 7 6.68 -28.72 -23.06
N ILE A 8 5.65 -29.23 -23.76
CA ILE A 8 4.33 -28.60 -23.80
C ILE A 8 3.69 -28.59 -22.41
N LEU A 9 3.78 -29.68 -21.65
CA LEU A 9 3.25 -29.75 -20.29
C LEU A 9 3.98 -28.76 -19.35
N ALA A 10 5.30 -28.66 -19.45
CA ALA A 10 6.10 -27.70 -18.70
C ALA A 10 5.72 -26.24 -19.04
N ILE A 11 5.47 -25.94 -20.32
CA ILE A 11 5.02 -24.61 -20.78
C ILE A 11 3.62 -24.29 -20.26
N VAL A 12 2.68 -25.24 -20.31
CA VAL A 12 1.31 -25.05 -19.79
C VAL A 12 1.32 -24.82 -18.28
N LEU A 13 2.13 -25.56 -17.54
CA LEU A 13 2.32 -25.34 -16.10
C LEU A 13 2.92 -23.95 -15.82
N TYR A 14 3.91 -23.52 -16.61
CA TYR A 14 4.54 -22.20 -16.45
C TYR A 14 3.57 -21.05 -16.76
N LEU A 15 2.74 -21.20 -17.80
CA LEU A 15 1.68 -20.24 -18.15
C LEU A 15 0.58 -20.18 -17.08
N SER A 16 0.28 -21.30 -16.41
CA SER A 16 -0.70 -21.34 -15.32
C SER A 16 -0.22 -20.59 -14.06
N PHE A 17 1.10 -20.47 -13.87
CA PHE A 17 1.71 -19.66 -12.81
C PHE A 17 1.74 -18.16 -13.13
N LEU A 18 1.58 -17.77 -14.39
CA LEU A 18 1.72 -16.38 -14.86
C LEU A 18 0.46 -15.52 -14.63
N GLN A 19 -0.60 -16.03 -14.00
CA GLN A 19 -1.93 -15.44 -14.19
C GLN A 19 -2.85 -15.34 -12.96
N HIS A 20 -2.32 -15.14 -11.74
CA HIS A 20 -3.15 -14.65 -10.62
C HIS A 20 -2.44 -13.50 -9.89
N SER A 21 -2.81 -12.27 -10.21
CA SER A 21 -2.38 -11.08 -9.48
C SER A 21 -3.53 -10.11 -9.28
N GLY A 22 -3.82 -9.81 -8.01
CA GLY A 22 -4.73 -8.74 -7.65
C GLY A 22 -4.15 -7.36 -7.98
N GLU A 23 -5.07 -6.42 -8.13
CA GLU A 23 -4.80 -5.00 -8.40
C GLU A 23 -5.47 -4.14 -7.32
N ILE A 24 -4.78 -3.10 -6.86
CA ILE A 24 -5.33 -2.09 -5.97
C ILE A 24 -5.42 -0.77 -6.73
N ASP A 25 -6.62 -0.23 -6.87
CA ASP A 25 -6.85 1.15 -7.27
C ASP A 25 -6.96 1.99 -5.98
N LEU A 26 -5.85 2.60 -5.57
CA LEU A 26 -5.75 3.38 -4.33
C LEU A 26 -5.98 4.87 -4.62
N GLN A 27 -6.90 5.47 -3.89
CA GLN A 27 -7.04 6.91 -3.75
C GLN A 27 -6.72 7.33 -2.31
N VAL A 28 -5.81 8.28 -2.17
CA VAL A 28 -5.58 8.98 -0.90
C VAL A 28 -6.15 10.39 -1.02
N GLN A 29 -6.84 10.86 0.01
CA GLN A 29 -7.53 12.15 -0.02
C GLN A 29 -7.46 12.89 1.31
N GLY A 30 -7.65 14.20 1.26
CA GLY A 30 -7.71 15.04 2.46
C GLY A 30 -6.38 15.67 2.84
N ALA A 31 -5.42 15.73 1.91
CA ALA A 31 -4.15 16.44 2.10
C ALA A 31 -4.40 17.92 2.46
N LYS A 32 -3.46 18.54 3.18
CA LYS A 32 -3.58 19.97 3.55
C LYS A 32 -3.30 20.88 2.35
N SER A 33 -2.41 20.44 1.46
CA SER A 33 -1.96 21.15 0.27
C SER A 33 -1.63 20.14 -0.85
N ASP A 34 -1.29 20.65 -2.04
CA ASP A 34 -0.75 19.85 -3.17
C ASP A 34 0.78 19.83 -3.18
N LYS A 35 1.42 20.41 -2.16
CA LYS A 35 2.88 20.46 -2.04
C LYS A 35 3.43 19.10 -1.64
N GLY A 36 4.53 18.68 -2.25
CA GLY A 36 5.22 17.43 -1.91
C GLY A 36 4.46 16.20 -2.40
N VAL A 37 4.53 15.11 -1.63
CA VAL A 37 4.04 13.79 -2.06
C VAL A 37 3.27 13.07 -0.96
N VAL A 38 2.45 12.09 -1.35
CA VAL A 38 1.98 11.05 -0.45
C VAL A 38 2.95 9.88 -0.49
N ARG A 39 3.51 9.53 0.67
CA ARG A 39 4.27 8.30 0.87
C ARG A 39 3.29 7.17 1.18
N ILE A 40 3.50 6.02 0.55
CA ILE A 40 2.59 4.87 0.64
C ILE A 40 3.43 3.63 0.91
N LEU A 41 3.16 2.95 2.03
CA LEU A 41 3.75 1.65 2.37
C LEU A 41 2.67 0.58 2.40
N ILE A 42 2.97 -0.58 1.82
CA ILE A 42 2.09 -1.74 1.80
C ILE A 42 2.78 -2.89 2.54
N PHE A 43 2.09 -3.49 3.49
CA PHE A 43 2.59 -4.61 4.30
C PHE A 43 1.70 -5.83 4.14
N ASP A 44 2.29 -7.02 4.01
CA ASP A 44 1.59 -8.31 4.02
C ASP A 44 1.63 -9.02 5.38
N SER A 45 2.29 -8.40 6.36
CA SER A 45 2.39 -8.89 7.73
C SER A 45 2.56 -7.73 8.72
N LYS A 46 2.44 -8.03 10.02
CA LYS A 46 2.66 -7.05 11.11
C LYS A 46 4.12 -6.61 11.25
N LYS A 47 5.07 -7.36 10.68
CA LYS A 47 6.50 -7.11 10.87
C LYS A 47 6.90 -5.80 10.18
N GLY A 48 7.38 -4.83 10.95
CA GLY A 48 7.81 -3.52 10.43
C GLY A 48 6.68 -2.53 10.17
N TYR A 49 5.42 -2.93 10.37
CA TYR A 49 4.29 -2.01 10.31
C TYR A 49 4.38 -0.97 11.45
N PRO A 50 4.05 0.32 11.21
CA PRO A 50 3.58 0.89 9.95
C PRO A 50 4.64 1.61 9.10
N ASP A 51 5.88 1.73 9.57
CA ASP A 51 6.83 2.75 9.10
C ASP A 51 8.19 2.20 8.62
N GLN A 52 8.46 0.90 8.77
CA GLN A 52 9.71 0.30 8.30
C GLN A 52 9.65 -0.03 6.81
N VAL A 53 10.09 0.92 5.98
CA VAL A 53 10.10 0.84 4.51
C VAL A 53 10.72 -0.46 3.99
N GLN A 54 11.81 -0.93 4.61
CA GLN A 54 12.56 -2.13 4.21
C GLN A 54 11.79 -3.45 4.43
N LEU A 55 10.71 -3.41 5.22
CA LEU A 55 9.83 -4.55 5.46
C LEU A 55 8.48 -4.44 4.74
N ALA A 56 8.23 -3.33 4.04
CA ALA A 56 7.08 -3.17 3.18
C ALA A 56 7.26 -4.01 1.89
N VAL A 57 6.19 -4.66 1.43
CA VAL A 57 6.21 -5.40 0.16
C VAL A 57 6.16 -4.47 -1.06
N ARG A 58 5.68 -3.24 -0.89
CA ARG A 58 5.70 -2.16 -1.87
C ARG A 58 5.82 -0.82 -1.16
N SER A 59 6.50 0.12 -1.81
CA SER A 59 6.63 1.52 -1.38
C SER A 59 6.47 2.44 -2.59
N PHE A 60 5.76 3.54 -2.42
CA PHE A 60 5.53 4.54 -3.47
C PHE A 60 5.61 5.95 -2.92
N SER A 61 5.95 6.89 -3.79
CA SER A 61 5.84 8.33 -3.57
C SER A 61 5.04 8.91 -4.72
N VAL A 62 3.90 9.52 -4.42
CA VAL A 62 2.93 9.95 -5.43
C VAL A 62 2.63 11.43 -5.26
N PRO A 63 2.80 12.27 -6.29
CA PRO A 63 2.46 13.68 -6.19
C PRO A 63 0.96 13.87 -5.98
N LEU A 64 0.61 14.98 -5.32
CA LEU A 64 -0.77 15.36 -5.06
C LEU A 64 -1.31 16.27 -6.17
N SER A 65 -2.62 16.17 -6.39
CA SER A 65 -3.39 17.11 -7.19
C SER A 65 -4.80 17.20 -6.60
N GLU A 66 -5.33 18.41 -6.42
CA GLU A 66 -6.63 18.65 -5.78
C GLU A 66 -6.76 18.00 -4.39
N ARG A 67 -5.67 18.02 -3.63
CA ARG A 67 -5.49 17.46 -2.29
C ARG A 67 -5.73 15.95 -2.21
N LYS A 68 -5.46 15.27 -3.32
CA LYS A 68 -5.65 13.83 -3.51
C LYS A 68 -4.50 13.24 -4.32
N CYS A 69 -4.26 11.95 -4.17
CA CYS A 69 -3.42 11.20 -5.11
C CYS A 69 -4.13 9.90 -5.49
N LYS A 70 -3.84 9.39 -6.68
CA LYS A 70 -4.35 8.11 -7.18
C LYS A 70 -3.19 7.29 -7.72
N ILE A 71 -3.18 6.01 -7.38
CA ILE A 71 -2.20 5.06 -7.90
C ILE A 71 -2.85 3.70 -8.13
N LYS A 72 -2.44 3.05 -9.21
CA LYS A 72 -2.75 1.67 -9.51
C LYS A 72 -1.56 0.80 -9.12
N ILE A 73 -1.81 -0.22 -8.31
CA ILE A 73 -0.80 -1.15 -7.82
C ILE A 73 -1.17 -2.55 -8.31
N SER A 74 -0.44 -3.07 -9.29
CA SER A 74 -0.67 -4.37 -9.89
C SER A 74 0.40 -5.39 -9.45
N GLY A 75 0.20 -6.67 -9.77
CA GLY A 75 1.20 -7.71 -9.50
C GLY A 75 1.30 -8.13 -8.03
N LEU A 76 0.25 -7.91 -7.23
CA LEU A 76 0.15 -8.43 -5.87
C LEU A 76 -0.51 -9.81 -5.90
N LYS A 77 0.03 -10.78 -5.16
CA LYS A 77 -0.63 -12.08 -5.03
C LYS A 77 -1.93 -11.93 -4.22
N PRO A 78 -2.95 -12.77 -4.45
CA PRO A 78 -4.06 -12.87 -3.52
C PRO A 78 -3.56 -13.09 -2.08
N GLY A 79 -4.08 -12.34 -1.12
CA GLY A 79 -3.54 -12.31 0.24
C GLY A 79 -4.13 -11.22 1.13
N LYS A 80 -3.55 -11.06 2.31
CA LYS A 80 -3.92 -10.02 3.28
C LYS A 80 -2.90 -8.89 3.23
N TYR A 81 -3.39 -7.67 3.20
CA TYR A 81 -2.55 -6.47 3.11
C TYR A 81 -3.03 -5.38 4.05
N SER A 82 -2.08 -4.54 4.46
CA SER A 82 -2.29 -3.27 5.15
C SER A 82 -1.59 -2.17 4.37
N ILE A 83 -2.18 -0.97 4.34
CA ILE A 83 -1.59 0.21 3.72
C ILE A 83 -1.49 1.30 4.79
N ALA A 84 -0.31 1.91 4.91
CA ALA A 84 -0.07 3.13 5.68
C ALA A 84 0.34 4.24 4.71
N VAL A 85 -0.17 5.46 4.94
CA VAL A 85 0.14 6.63 4.12
C VAL A 85 0.37 7.86 4.98
N PHE A 86 1.22 8.77 4.51
CA PHE A 86 1.30 10.12 5.05
C PHE A 86 1.62 11.14 3.97
N HIS A 87 1.22 12.39 4.21
CA HIS A 87 1.52 13.52 3.36
C HIS A 87 2.85 14.14 3.81
N ASP A 88 3.87 13.97 2.99
CA ASP A 88 5.23 14.47 3.18
C ASP A 88 5.39 15.78 2.39
N GLU A 89 5.21 16.92 3.07
CA GLU A 89 5.19 18.24 2.43
C GLU A 89 6.59 18.79 2.12
N ASP A 90 7.63 18.33 2.82
CA ASP A 90 9.02 18.76 2.65
C ASP A 90 9.90 17.70 1.95
N GLU A 91 9.32 16.55 1.62
CA GLU A 91 9.93 15.43 0.90
C GLU A 91 11.11 14.77 1.66
N ASN A 92 11.15 14.89 2.98
CA ASN A 92 12.23 14.33 3.80
C ASN A 92 12.10 12.80 4.04
N GLY A 93 10.97 12.21 3.65
CA GLY A 93 10.73 10.77 3.73
C GLY A 93 10.32 10.24 5.11
N SER A 94 10.13 11.12 6.09
CA SER A 94 9.75 10.82 7.46
C SER A 94 8.54 11.65 7.87
N ILE A 95 7.71 11.13 8.76
CA ILE A 95 6.59 11.91 9.27
C ILE A 95 7.10 12.99 10.22
N ASN A 96 6.80 14.25 9.92
CA ASN A 96 7.18 15.35 10.80
C ASN A 96 6.37 15.29 12.11
N THR A 97 7.04 15.48 13.25
CA THR A 97 6.42 15.44 14.59
C THR A 97 6.70 16.71 15.37
N ASN A 98 5.82 17.02 16.33
CA ASN A 98 6.05 18.09 17.30
C ASN A 98 7.05 17.62 18.39
N PRO A 99 7.52 18.51 19.29
CA PRO A 99 8.48 18.13 20.35
C PRO A 99 8.00 17.04 21.32
N PHE A 100 6.71 16.69 21.32
CA PHE A 100 6.12 15.62 22.11
C PHE A 100 5.94 14.31 21.31
N GLY A 101 6.42 14.25 20.07
CA GLY A 101 6.36 13.08 19.20
C GLY A 101 5.04 12.88 18.46
N TYR A 102 4.10 13.83 18.52
CA TYR A 102 2.85 13.73 17.77
C TYR A 102 3.04 14.19 16.32
N PRO A 103 2.55 13.43 15.33
CA PRO A 103 2.59 13.86 13.94
C PRO A 103 1.91 15.21 13.71
N ILE A 104 2.57 16.11 12.98
CA ILE A 104 2.01 17.39 12.52
C ILE A 104 1.53 17.32 11.07
N GLU A 105 2.06 16.36 10.32
CA GLU A 105 1.59 15.97 8.99
C GLU A 105 0.37 15.06 9.11
N LYS A 106 -0.47 15.08 8.06
CA LYS A 106 -1.61 14.18 8.02
C LYS A 106 -1.18 12.79 7.57
N TYR A 107 -1.80 11.79 8.16
CA TYR A 107 -1.56 10.39 7.87
C TYR A 107 -2.86 9.59 7.80
N GLY A 108 -2.78 8.36 7.32
CA GLY A 108 -3.94 7.49 7.17
C GLY A 108 -3.55 6.03 7.00
N PHE A 109 -4.54 5.17 7.17
CA PHE A 109 -4.38 3.72 7.06
C PHE A 109 -5.53 3.11 6.25
N SER A 110 -5.30 1.94 5.66
CA SER A 110 -6.38 1.13 5.09
C SER A 110 -7.45 0.82 6.14
N ASN A 111 -8.67 0.57 5.65
CA ASN A 111 -9.91 0.54 6.44
C ASN A 111 -10.24 1.86 7.17
N ASN A 112 -9.50 2.95 6.89
CA ASN A 112 -9.64 4.23 7.60
C ASN A 112 -9.58 4.07 9.13
N ALA A 113 -8.78 3.10 9.58
CA ALA A 113 -8.57 2.80 11.00
C ALA A 113 -8.08 4.05 11.74
N LYS A 114 -8.62 4.28 12.93
CA LYS A 114 -8.31 5.47 13.73
C LYS A 114 -7.09 5.22 14.61
N ALA A 115 -6.16 6.17 14.58
CA ALA A 115 -5.09 6.31 15.55
C ALA A 115 -5.61 7.12 16.74
N TYR A 116 -5.40 6.62 17.96
CA TYR A 116 -5.77 7.34 19.20
C TYR A 116 -4.54 7.59 20.07
N PHE A 117 -3.73 6.55 20.27
CA PHE A 117 -2.50 6.58 21.08
C PHE A 117 -1.36 5.94 20.28
N GLY A 118 -1.11 6.46 19.08
CA GLY A 118 -0.19 5.89 18.09
C GLY A 118 -0.91 5.18 16.94
N PRO A 119 -0.16 4.49 16.07
CA PRO A 119 -0.73 3.74 14.95
C PRO A 119 -1.79 2.73 15.43
N PRO A 120 -2.86 2.50 14.65
CA PRO A 120 -3.83 1.46 14.97
C PRO A 120 -3.17 0.07 14.94
N ASP A 121 -3.77 -0.90 15.63
CA ASP A 121 -3.34 -2.29 15.52
C ASP A 121 -3.35 -2.73 14.05
N TYR A 122 -2.30 -3.44 13.62
CA TYR A 122 -2.15 -3.95 12.26
C TYR A 122 -3.43 -4.62 11.77
N GLU A 123 -4.04 -5.47 12.59
CA GLU A 123 -5.23 -6.24 12.28
C GLU A 123 -6.44 -5.35 11.92
N LYS A 124 -6.54 -4.13 12.47
CA LYS A 124 -7.61 -3.17 12.15
C LYS A 124 -7.45 -2.57 10.76
N THR A 125 -6.24 -2.59 10.22
CA THR A 125 -5.92 -2.05 8.89
C THR A 125 -5.94 -3.10 7.79
N VAL A 126 -6.00 -4.38 8.13
CA VAL A 126 -5.90 -5.48 7.16
C VAL A 126 -7.15 -5.56 6.29
N PHE A 127 -6.96 -5.74 5.00
CA PHE A 127 -7.98 -6.14 4.04
C PHE A 127 -7.50 -7.33 3.21
N GLU A 128 -8.46 -8.11 2.69
CA GLU A 128 -8.18 -9.19 1.75
C GLU A 128 -8.17 -8.67 0.30
N LEU A 129 -7.13 -9.03 -0.44
CA LEU A 129 -7.02 -8.87 -1.89
C LEU A 129 -7.18 -10.24 -2.55
N LYS A 130 -8.10 -10.34 -3.50
CA LYS A 130 -8.31 -11.56 -4.31
C LYS A 130 -7.63 -11.37 -5.67
N ASP A 131 -7.79 -12.34 -6.57
CA ASP A 131 -7.35 -12.19 -7.95
C ASP A 131 -8.30 -11.30 -8.77
N ASN A 132 -8.46 -10.07 -8.28
CA ASN A 132 -9.30 -9.06 -8.91
C ASN A 132 -8.77 -7.67 -8.55
N ARG A 133 -9.44 -6.67 -9.12
CA ARG A 133 -9.25 -5.28 -8.74
C ARG A 133 -10.02 -4.96 -7.46
N LYS A 134 -9.36 -4.29 -6.52
CA LYS A 134 -9.94 -3.73 -5.31
C LYS A 134 -9.73 -2.21 -5.26
N ALA A 135 -10.81 -1.45 -5.24
CA ALA A 135 -10.73 -0.01 -5.00
C ALA A 135 -10.59 0.26 -3.49
N ILE A 136 -9.66 1.14 -3.11
CA ILE A 136 -9.41 1.54 -1.72
C ILE A 136 -9.33 3.06 -1.65
N VAL A 137 -10.05 3.64 -0.68
CA VAL A 137 -9.96 5.07 -0.36
C VAL A 137 -9.45 5.25 1.07
N ILE A 138 -8.35 5.99 1.23
CA ILE A 138 -7.77 6.34 2.53
C ILE A 138 -7.91 7.85 2.75
N ASN A 139 -8.48 8.22 3.90
CA ASN A 139 -8.61 9.60 4.33
C ASN A 139 -7.43 9.97 5.23
N LEU A 140 -6.70 11.01 4.84
CA LEU A 140 -5.71 11.68 5.65
C LEU A 140 -6.42 12.47 6.76
N ARG A 141 -6.01 12.26 8.02
CA ARG A 141 -6.58 12.90 9.21
C ARG A 141 -5.53 13.69 9.95
#